data_AF-A0A5N7CGW1-F1
#
_entry.id   AF-A0A5N7CGW1-F1
#
_cell.length_a   1.000
_cell.length_b   1.000
_cell.length_c   1.000
_cell.angle_alpha   90.00
_cell.angle_beta   90.00
_cell.angle_gamma   90.00
#
_symmetry.space_group_name_H-M   'P 1'
#
loop_
_entity.id
_entity.type
_entity.pdbx_description
1 polymer ?
#
loop_
_entity_poly.entity_id
_entity_poly.type
_entity_poly.pdbx_seq_one_letter_code
_entity_poly.pdbx_strand_id
1 'polypeptide(L)'
;MVMEVVTTVADNGTVNFTRIYRTEPTTVPVHVGRILTNIPAYRFIFKDPLDLQKLFEDPARASIAICKGMKKLHLDLLQALTDVELTKREEEIGDPTGPNTGPLLANWRNACRAIPKDHAIEELIFDVSCANKDALGPWLTKRLIQLLSTTMMIKAKGDLRCVVQGLGDLTELKRFVVSR
;
A
#
# COMPACT_ATOMS: atom_id res chain seq x y z
N MET A 1 14.74 8.03 -13.31
CA MET A 1 14.85 6.85 -12.43
C MET A 1 13.96 7.09 -11.22
N VAL A 2 13.08 6.14 -10.86
CA VAL A 2 12.26 6.21 -9.62
C VAL A 2 12.96 5.37 -8.55
N MET A 3 13.10 5.91 -7.36
CA MET A 3 13.70 5.30 -6.18
C MET A 3 12.61 4.77 -5.26
N GLU A 4 12.82 3.58 -4.71
CA GLU A 4 11.89 2.96 -3.77
C GLU A 4 12.33 3.23 -2.34
N VAL A 5 11.37 3.66 -1.51
CA VAL A 5 11.59 3.96 -0.10
C VAL A 5 10.56 3.20 0.72
N VAL A 6 11.03 2.31 1.59
CA VAL A 6 10.20 1.66 2.59
C VAL A 6 10.01 2.61 3.76
N THR A 7 8.76 2.71 4.20
CA THR A 7 8.39 3.49 5.38
C THR A 7 7.97 2.52 6.48
N THR A 8 8.53 2.69 7.68
CA THR A 8 8.13 1.95 8.88
C THR A 8 7.82 2.95 9.98
N VAL A 9 6.78 2.70 10.77
CA VAL A 9 6.43 3.58 11.91
C VAL A 9 6.61 2.81 13.21
N ALA A 10 7.66 3.18 13.95
CA ALA A 10 7.94 2.60 15.27
C ALA A 10 6.81 2.92 16.26
N ASP A 11 6.70 2.13 17.33
CA ASP A 11 5.61 2.27 18.32
C ASP A 11 5.64 3.59 19.07
N ASN A 12 6.80 4.24 19.14
CA ASN A 12 6.95 5.60 19.67
C ASN A 12 6.55 6.70 18.67
N GLY A 13 5.94 6.34 17.53
CA GLY A 13 5.56 7.25 16.45
C GLY A 13 6.70 7.68 15.54
N THR A 14 7.93 7.16 15.74
CA THR A 14 9.06 7.54 14.90
C THR A 14 8.93 6.91 13.52
N VAL A 15 8.85 7.76 12.49
CA VAL A 15 8.85 7.31 11.10
C VAL A 15 10.28 7.15 10.60
N ASN A 16 10.61 5.93 10.17
CA ASN A 16 11.89 5.62 9.54
C ASN A 16 11.72 5.39 8.04
N PHE A 17 12.66 5.91 7.26
CA PHE A 17 12.68 5.82 5.81
C PHE A 17 13.93 5.11 5.34
N THR A 18 13.77 3.92 4.77
CA THR A 18 14.86 3.11 4.26
C THR A 18 14.76 3.03 2.74
N ARG A 19 15.83 3.43 2.04
CA ARG A 19 15.87 3.30 0.58
C ARG A 19 16.19 1.87 0.20
N ILE A 20 15.41 1.31 -0.71
CA ILE A 20 15.65 -0.03 -1.22
C ILE A 20 15.99 0.06 -2.70
N TYR A 21 17.12 -0.54 -3.06
CA TYR A 21 17.41 -0.97 -4.42
C TYR A 21 17.22 -2.48 -4.46
N ARG A 22 16.42 -2.99 -5.42
CA ARG A 22 16.24 -4.44 -5.63
C ARG A 22 17.53 -5.20 -6.02
N THR A 23 18.72 -4.60 -5.88
CA THR A 23 20.01 -5.25 -6.17
C THR A 23 21.10 -5.02 -5.12
N GLU A 24 21.00 -4.06 -4.19
CA GLU A 24 21.91 -4.00 -3.03
C GLU A 24 21.20 -3.39 -1.80
N PRO A 25 21.24 -4.06 -0.63
CA PRO A 25 20.63 -3.59 0.60
C PRO A 25 21.52 -2.51 1.24
N THR A 26 21.48 -1.28 0.75
CA THR A 26 21.96 -0.15 1.55
C THR A 26 20.92 0.15 2.63
N THR A 27 21.27 -0.17 3.88
CA THR A 27 20.45 0.10 5.08
C THR A 27 20.50 1.56 5.55
N VAL A 28 21.23 2.45 4.85
CA VAL A 28 21.35 3.85 5.24
C VAL A 28 20.01 4.57 5.03
N PRO A 29 19.38 5.08 6.10
CA PRO A 29 18.13 5.80 5.99
C PRO A 29 18.26 7.05 5.10
N VAL A 30 17.21 7.40 4.36
CA VAL A 30 17.19 8.62 3.55
C VAL A 30 16.62 9.78 4.35
N HIS A 31 17.33 10.91 4.33
CA HIS A 31 16.86 12.13 4.97
C HIS A 31 15.59 12.67 4.30
N VAL A 32 14.55 12.96 5.11
CA VAL A 32 13.24 13.46 4.64
C VAL A 32 13.34 14.66 3.70
N GLY A 33 14.25 15.60 3.98
CA GLY A 33 14.44 16.78 3.13
C GLY A 33 14.75 16.43 1.67
N ARG A 34 15.50 15.35 1.42
CA ARG A 34 15.82 14.88 0.06
C ARG A 34 14.60 14.26 -0.63
N ILE A 35 13.70 13.66 0.14
CA ILE A 35 12.47 13.05 -0.35
C ILE A 35 11.52 14.15 -0.84
N LEU A 36 11.31 15.17 -0.01
CA LEU A 36 10.42 16.29 -0.31
C LEU A 36 10.86 17.12 -1.52
N THR A 37 12.17 17.24 -1.77
CA THR A 37 12.69 18.02 -2.91
C THR A 37 12.56 17.33 -4.27
N ASN A 38 12.38 16.00 -4.29
CA ASN A 38 12.29 15.25 -5.56
C ASN A 38 11.20 14.18 -5.52
N ILE A 39 10.02 14.59 -5.06
CA ILE A 39 8.82 13.77 -4.91
C ILE A 39 8.55 12.82 -6.10
N PRO A 40 8.59 13.25 -7.38
CA PRO A 40 8.28 12.36 -8.50
C PRO A 40 9.29 11.21 -8.67
N ALA A 41 10.49 11.38 -8.11
CA ALA A 41 11.53 10.36 -8.11
C ALA A 41 11.41 9.37 -6.96
N TYR A 42 10.47 9.50 -6.03
CA TYR A 42 10.29 8.55 -4.93
C TYR A 42 8.96 7.81 -5.02
N ARG A 43 9.00 6.54 -4.62
CA ARG A 43 7.85 5.67 -4.44
C ARG A 43 7.86 5.17 -3.00
N PHE A 44 6.78 5.42 -2.26
CA PHE A 44 6.65 5.00 -0.86
C PHE A 44 6.05 3.61 -0.79
N ILE A 45 6.73 2.69 -0.12
CA ILE A 45 6.33 1.29 0.01
C ILE A 45 5.85 1.02 1.44
N PHE A 46 4.63 0.47 1.56
CA PHE A 46 4.04 0.00 2.81
C PHE A 46 3.68 -1.47 2.69
N LYS A 47 4.08 -2.24 3.71
CA LYS A 47 3.80 -3.68 3.85
C LYS A 47 2.68 -3.92 4.85
N ASP A 48 2.74 -3.23 5.99
CA ASP A 48 1.74 -3.30 7.05
C ASP A 48 0.72 -2.15 6.88
N PRO A 49 -0.60 -2.42 6.84
CA PRO A 49 -1.60 -1.37 6.89
C PRO A 49 -1.48 -0.46 8.12
N LEU A 50 -0.99 -0.97 9.26
CA LEU A 50 -0.80 -0.17 10.46
C LEU A 50 0.29 0.89 10.29
N ASP A 51 1.38 0.59 9.60
CA ASP A 51 2.42 1.58 9.27
C ASP A 51 1.85 2.71 8.41
N LEU A 52 1.03 2.35 7.42
CA LEU A 52 0.35 3.33 6.58
C LEU A 52 -0.59 4.20 7.42
N GLN A 53 -1.42 3.58 8.28
CA GLN A 53 -2.33 4.31 9.15
C GLN A 53 -1.58 5.28 10.07
N LYS A 54 -0.58 4.79 10.81
CA LYS A 54 0.21 5.56 11.76
C LYS A 54 0.88 6.76 11.09
N LEU A 55 1.40 6.61 9.86
CA LEU A 55 2.01 7.73 9.14
C LEU A 55 1.05 8.90 8.91
N PHE A 56 -0.21 8.62 8.56
CA PHE A 56 -1.20 9.65 8.28
C PHE A 56 -1.83 10.23 9.56
N GLU A 57 -1.78 9.50 10.68
CA GLU A 57 -2.22 9.96 11.99
C GLU A 57 -1.13 10.71 12.78
N ASP A 58 0.15 10.53 12.41
CA ASP A 58 1.28 11.15 13.09
C ASP A 58 1.27 12.69 12.96
N PRO A 59 1.18 13.43 14.08
CA PRO A 59 1.16 14.89 14.08
C PRO A 59 2.53 15.53 13.78
N ALA A 60 3.61 14.75 13.64
CA ALA A 60 4.93 15.28 13.37
C ALA A 60 4.99 16.08 12.05
N ARG A 61 5.69 17.22 12.08
CA ARG A 61 5.82 18.12 10.92
C ARG A 61 6.41 17.41 9.68
N ALA A 62 7.34 16.48 9.90
CA ALA A 62 7.93 15.69 8.83
C ALA A 62 6.87 14.79 8.15
N SER A 63 6.08 14.06 8.94
CA SER A 63 5.02 13.18 8.47
C SER A 63 3.96 13.96 7.67
N ILE A 64 3.52 15.11 8.19
CA ILE A 64 2.60 16.00 7.48
C ILE A 64 3.17 16.45 6.12
N ALA A 65 4.44 16.87 6.09
CA ALA A 65 5.08 17.32 4.85
C ALA A 65 5.19 16.20 3.82
N ILE A 66 5.51 14.99 4.26
CA ILE A 66 5.59 13.79 3.41
C ILE A 66 4.22 13.44 2.86
N CYS A 67 3.19 13.36 3.71
CA CYS A 67 1.81 13.06 3.29
C CYS A 67 1.30 14.07 2.25
N LYS A 68 1.63 15.35 2.39
CA LYS A 68 1.30 16.39 1.39
C LYS A 68 2.07 16.22 0.08
N GLY A 69 3.32 15.78 0.16
CA GLY A 69 4.19 15.56 -0.99
C GLY A 69 3.95 14.22 -1.68
N MET A 70 3.25 13.27 -1.07
CA MET A 70 3.13 11.91 -1.61
C MET A 70 2.28 11.86 -2.88
N LYS A 71 2.92 11.51 -4.01
CA LYS A 71 2.26 11.35 -5.32
C LYS A 71 2.06 9.90 -5.74
N LYS A 72 2.95 9.02 -5.28
CA LYS A 72 2.98 7.61 -5.66
C LYS A 72 3.06 6.75 -4.41
N LEU A 73 2.03 5.92 -4.23
CA LEU A 73 1.91 5.00 -3.11
C LEU A 73 1.98 3.57 -3.62
N HIS A 74 2.88 2.78 -3.05
CA HIS A 74 3.10 1.38 -3.38
C HIS A 74 2.74 0.54 -2.16
N LEU A 75 1.74 -0.31 -2.34
CA LEU A 75 1.28 -1.26 -1.34
C LEU A 75 1.83 -2.63 -1.73
N ASP A 76 2.75 -3.10 -0.90
CA ASP A 76 3.35 -4.43 -1.01
C ASP A 76 2.45 -5.38 -0.21
N LEU A 77 1.54 -6.08 -0.90
CA LEU A 77 0.47 -6.84 -0.26
C LEU A 77 0.95 -8.19 0.30
N LEU A 78 2.24 -8.28 0.66
CA LEU A 78 3.01 -9.52 0.72
C LEU A 78 3.67 -9.73 2.07
N GLN A 79 2.83 -10.14 2.99
CA GLN A 79 3.16 -11.23 3.90
C GLN A 79 2.02 -12.24 3.80
N ALA A 80 2.25 -13.49 4.19
CA ALA A 80 1.12 -14.33 4.58
C ALA A 80 0.35 -13.48 5.61
N LEU A 81 -0.85 -13.02 5.26
CA LEU A 81 -1.61 -12.05 6.09
C LEU A 81 -2.04 -12.68 7.42
N THR A 82 -1.62 -13.92 7.60
CA THR A 82 -2.03 -14.90 8.55
C THR A 82 -1.13 -16.12 8.30
N ASP A 83 -0.40 -16.60 9.32
CA ASP A 83 0.15 -17.97 9.35
C ASP A 83 -0.97 -19.02 9.53
N VAL A 84 -2.22 -18.56 9.58
CA VAL A 84 -3.46 -19.33 9.77
C VAL A 84 -4.02 -19.72 8.40
N GLU A 85 -4.43 -20.98 8.29
CA GLU A 85 -5.14 -21.49 7.12
C GLU A 85 -6.44 -20.72 6.90
N LEU A 86 -6.68 -20.33 5.64
CA LEU A 86 -7.95 -19.77 5.24
C LEU A 86 -9.04 -20.84 5.32
N THR A 87 -10.24 -20.43 5.72
CA THR A 87 -11.41 -21.32 5.60
C THR A 87 -11.74 -21.55 4.13
N LYS A 88 -12.39 -22.67 3.82
CA LYS A 88 -12.83 -23.01 2.45
C LYS A 88 -13.58 -21.85 1.75
N ARG A 89 -14.41 -21.11 2.50
CA ARG A 89 -15.18 -19.98 1.97
C ARG A 89 -14.29 -18.75 1.69
N GLU A 90 -13.27 -18.53 2.51
CA GLU A 90 -12.26 -17.49 2.27
C GLU A 90 -11.42 -17.81 1.03
N GLU A 91 -11.07 -19.07 0.80
CA GLU A 91 -10.32 -19.51 -0.38
C GLU A 91 -11.15 -19.44 -1.68
N GLU A 92 -12.36 -20.00 -1.66
CA GLU A 92 -13.17 -20.17 -2.87
C GLU A 92 -13.76 -18.84 -3.37
N ILE A 93 -14.13 -17.93 -2.46
CA ILE A 93 -14.85 -16.69 -2.84
C ILE A 93 -14.27 -15.40 -2.23
N GLY A 94 -13.15 -15.48 -1.50
CA GLY A 94 -12.59 -14.32 -0.82
C GLY A 94 -13.61 -13.68 0.12
N ASP A 95 -14.28 -14.49 0.95
CA ASP A 95 -15.32 -14.05 1.88
C ASP A 95 -14.78 -12.91 2.77
N PRO A 96 -15.29 -11.67 2.67
CA PRO A 96 -14.75 -10.54 3.42
C PRO A 96 -15.19 -10.52 4.89
N THR A 97 -16.02 -11.47 5.29
CA THR A 97 -16.53 -11.62 6.66
C THR A 97 -15.92 -12.81 7.38
N GLY A 98 -15.00 -13.52 6.70
CA GLY A 98 -14.26 -14.64 7.29
C GLY A 98 -13.36 -14.19 8.45
N PRO A 99 -13.02 -15.11 9.36
CA PRO A 99 -12.25 -14.82 10.57
C PRO A 99 -10.82 -14.36 10.26
N ASN A 100 -10.25 -14.71 9.10
CA ASN A 100 -8.88 -14.39 8.72
C ASN A 100 -8.83 -13.21 7.73
N THR A 101 -9.69 -13.25 6.71
CA THR A 101 -9.76 -12.21 5.66
C THR A 101 -10.45 -10.94 6.12
N GLY A 102 -11.43 -11.05 7.01
CA GLY A 102 -12.21 -9.93 7.52
C GLY A 102 -11.38 -8.91 8.28
N PRO A 103 -10.60 -9.31 9.31
CA PRO A 103 -9.69 -8.42 10.02
C PRO A 103 -8.68 -7.75 9.09
N LEU A 104 -8.13 -8.49 8.13
CA LEU A 104 -7.21 -7.93 7.15
C LEU A 104 -7.83 -6.82 6.32
N LEU A 105 -8.98 -7.10 5.69
CA LEU A 105 -9.69 -6.12 4.87
C LEU A 105 -10.11 -4.91 5.70
N ALA A 106 -10.43 -5.11 6.97
CA ALA A 106 -10.73 -4.03 7.90
C ALA A 106 -9.49 -3.16 8.20
N ASN A 107 -8.33 -3.75 8.45
CA ASN A 107 -7.09 -3.02 8.71
C ASN A 107 -6.68 -2.15 7.52
N TRP A 108 -6.67 -2.73 6.31
CA TRP A 108 -6.39 -1.97 5.08
C TRP A 108 -7.41 -0.86 4.82
N ARG A 109 -8.70 -1.12 5.07
CA ARG A 109 -9.74 -0.10 4.99
C ARG A 109 -9.51 1.04 5.99
N ASN A 110 -9.11 0.72 7.21
CA ASN A 110 -8.82 1.71 8.25
C ASN A 110 -7.58 2.55 7.91
N ALA A 111 -6.53 1.93 7.38
CA ALA A 111 -5.36 2.64 6.88
C ALA A 111 -5.71 3.64 5.77
N CYS A 112 -6.50 3.22 4.77
CA CYS A 112 -6.99 4.13 3.73
C CYS A 112 -7.94 5.20 4.27
N ARG A 113 -8.65 4.94 5.38
CA ARG A 113 -9.49 5.95 6.05
C ARG A 113 -8.69 7.04 6.75
N ALA A 114 -7.49 6.75 7.25
CA ALA A 114 -6.61 7.75 7.86
C ALA A 114 -6.08 8.78 6.85
N ILE A 115 -5.96 8.40 5.58
CA ILE A 115 -5.52 9.32 4.50
C ILE A 115 -6.49 10.52 4.41
N PRO A 116 -6.05 11.78 4.26
CA PRO A 116 -6.98 12.90 4.17
C PRO A 116 -7.78 12.89 2.87
N LYS A 117 -8.94 13.58 2.87
CA LYS A 117 -9.63 13.93 1.62
C LYS A 117 -8.76 14.90 0.80
N ASP A 118 -8.99 14.90 -0.51
CA ASP A 118 -8.26 15.69 -1.49
C ASP A 118 -6.75 15.45 -1.45
N HIS A 119 -6.36 14.21 -1.17
CA HIS A 119 -4.95 13.83 -1.14
C HIS A 119 -4.29 14.00 -2.51
N ALA A 120 -2.97 14.19 -2.48
CA ALA A 120 -2.17 14.45 -3.68
C ALA A 120 -1.76 13.18 -4.45
N ILE A 121 -2.08 11.99 -3.94
CA ILE A 121 -1.71 10.70 -4.56
C ILE A 121 -2.42 10.55 -5.91
N GLU A 122 -1.62 10.31 -6.95
CA GLU A 122 -2.04 10.18 -8.35
C GLU A 122 -1.86 8.74 -8.86
N GLU A 123 -0.96 7.96 -8.24
CA GLU A 123 -0.65 6.59 -8.63
C GLU A 123 -0.60 5.65 -7.41
N LEU A 124 -1.42 4.60 -7.46
CA LEU A 124 -1.39 3.45 -6.56
C LEU A 124 -0.79 2.25 -7.27
N ILE A 125 0.17 1.60 -6.63
CA ILE A 125 0.79 0.37 -7.11
C ILE A 125 0.49 -0.72 -6.10
N PHE A 126 -0.18 -1.77 -6.54
CA PHE A 126 -0.39 -3.00 -5.78
C PHE A 126 0.63 -4.02 -6.27
N ASP A 127 1.62 -4.35 -5.45
CA ASP A 127 2.58 -5.39 -5.77
C ASP A 127 2.21 -6.68 -5.05
N VAL A 128 2.04 -7.73 -5.85
CA VAL A 128 1.75 -9.08 -5.42
C VAL A 128 2.82 -10.08 -5.89
N SER A 129 4.01 -9.60 -6.27
CA SER A 129 5.11 -10.42 -6.81
C SER A 129 5.74 -11.41 -5.81
N CYS A 130 5.83 -11.06 -4.52
CA CYS A 130 6.16 -11.97 -3.42
C CYS A 130 4.93 -12.71 -2.85
N ALA A 131 3.78 -12.73 -3.53
CA ALA A 131 2.68 -13.57 -3.09
C ALA A 131 3.17 -14.99 -3.32
N ASN A 132 3.33 -15.75 -2.24
CA ASN A 132 3.26 -17.20 -2.43
C ASN A 132 1.94 -17.40 -3.19
N LYS A 133 1.98 -18.01 -4.38
CA LYS A 133 0.81 -18.11 -5.27
C LYS A 133 -0.40 -18.73 -4.54
N ASP A 134 -0.12 -19.41 -3.44
CA ASP A 134 -1.05 -20.10 -2.55
C ASP A 134 -1.49 -19.30 -1.31
N ALA A 135 -0.81 -18.22 -0.90
CA ALA A 135 -1.02 -17.57 0.41
C ALA A 135 -2.23 -16.63 0.46
N LEU A 136 -2.69 -16.11 -0.68
CA LEU A 136 -3.74 -15.10 -0.73
C LEU A 136 -4.92 -15.51 -1.59
N GLY A 137 -4.73 -16.44 -2.53
CA GLY A 137 -5.76 -16.75 -3.52
C GLY A 137 -6.08 -15.57 -4.46
N PRO A 138 -6.45 -15.84 -5.72
CA PRO A 138 -6.80 -14.79 -6.68
C PRO A 138 -8.00 -13.92 -6.22
N TRP A 139 -8.98 -14.52 -5.53
CA TRP A 139 -10.22 -13.84 -5.15
C TRP A 139 -10.04 -12.79 -4.07
N LEU A 140 -9.35 -13.12 -2.97
CA LEU A 140 -9.06 -12.16 -1.91
C LEU A 140 -8.17 -11.03 -2.43
N THR A 141 -7.17 -11.35 -3.26
CA THR A 141 -6.32 -10.35 -3.92
C THR A 141 -7.15 -9.36 -4.74
N LYS A 142 -8.04 -9.87 -5.61
CA LYS A 142 -8.93 -9.03 -6.41
C LYS A 142 -9.81 -8.15 -5.52
N ARG A 143 -10.35 -8.71 -4.44
CA ARG A 143 -11.25 -8.01 -3.51
C ARG A 143 -10.52 -6.91 -2.74
N LEU A 144 -9.29 -7.18 -2.28
CA LEU A 144 -8.45 -6.20 -1.61
C LEU A 144 -8.10 -5.04 -2.56
N ILE A 145 -7.64 -5.35 -3.78
CA ILE A 145 -7.35 -4.32 -4.80
C ILE A 145 -8.58 -3.47 -5.09
N GLN A 146 -9.75 -4.08 -5.26
CA GLN A 146 -11.00 -3.36 -5.51
C GLN A 146 -11.37 -2.47 -4.31
N LEU A 147 -11.31 -2.99 -3.09
CA LEU A 147 -11.60 -2.24 -1.87
C LEU A 147 -10.68 -1.02 -1.73
N LEU A 148 -9.38 -1.22 -1.93
CA LEU A 148 -8.39 -0.16 -1.74
C LEU A 148 -8.46 0.89 -2.83
N SER A 149 -8.50 0.49 -4.10
CA SER A 149 -8.59 1.41 -5.23
C SER A 149 -9.84 2.29 -5.15
N THR A 150 -11.00 1.72 -4.81
CA THR A 150 -12.25 2.48 -4.65
C THR A 150 -12.22 3.42 -3.45
N THR A 151 -11.77 2.94 -2.28
CA THR A 151 -11.66 3.77 -1.06
C THR A 151 -10.74 4.96 -1.27
N MET A 152 -9.61 4.73 -1.96
CA MET A 152 -8.65 5.78 -2.27
C MET A 152 -9.17 6.78 -3.30
N MET A 153 -9.84 6.31 -4.37
CA MET A 153 -10.41 7.21 -5.38
C MET A 153 -11.40 8.19 -4.75
N ILE A 154 -12.30 7.70 -3.88
CA ILE A 154 -13.31 8.56 -3.21
C ILE A 154 -12.66 9.75 -2.49
N LYS A 155 -11.40 9.62 -2.09
CA LYS A 155 -10.63 10.62 -1.32
C LYS A 155 -9.63 11.38 -2.17
N ALA A 156 -9.39 10.96 -3.41
CA ALA A 156 -8.43 11.58 -4.30
C ALA A 156 -8.93 12.93 -4.80
N LYS A 157 -8.01 13.89 -4.96
CA LYS A 157 -8.32 15.21 -5.54
C LYS A 157 -8.71 15.12 -7.03
N GLY A 158 -8.31 14.06 -7.73
CA GLY A 158 -8.58 13.83 -9.15
C GLY A 158 -8.47 12.35 -9.50
N ASP A 159 -8.26 12.05 -10.78
CA ASP A 159 -8.14 10.68 -11.26
C ASP A 159 -7.02 9.92 -10.56
N LEU A 160 -7.30 8.65 -10.27
CA LEU A 160 -6.37 7.77 -9.59
C LEU A 160 -5.95 6.63 -10.52
N ARG A 161 -4.67 6.63 -10.88
CA ARG A 161 -4.08 5.53 -11.65
C ARG A 161 -3.77 4.37 -10.72
N CYS A 162 -4.27 3.19 -11.03
CA CYS A 162 -3.97 1.96 -10.31
C CYS A 162 -3.16 1.02 -11.20
N VAL A 163 -2.10 0.43 -10.63
CA VAL A 163 -1.21 -0.52 -11.31
C VAL A 163 -1.11 -1.76 -10.44
N VAL A 164 -1.24 -2.94 -11.04
CA VAL A 164 -1.02 -4.21 -10.35
C VAL A 164 0.22 -4.89 -10.93
N GLN A 165 1.15 -5.28 -10.07
CA GLN A 165 2.44 -5.90 -10.43
C GLN A 165 2.56 -7.28 -9.78
N GLY A 166 3.29 -8.20 -10.43
CA GLY A 166 3.58 -9.52 -9.85
C GLY A 166 2.52 -10.61 -10.05
N LEU A 167 1.36 -10.28 -10.62
CA LEU A 167 0.35 -11.27 -11.01
C LEU A 167 0.75 -11.94 -12.33
N GLY A 168 1.08 -13.24 -12.29
CA GLY A 168 1.17 -14.08 -13.49
C GLY A 168 -0.21 -14.26 -14.12
N ASP A 169 -0.30 -14.04 -15.44
CA ASP A 169 -1.44 -14.29 -16.34
C ASP A 169 -2.82 -13.64 -16.10
N LEU A 170 -3.02 -12.82 -15.08
CA LEU A 170 -4.22 -11.96 -14.99
C LEU A 170 -3.99 -10.60 -15.68
N THR A 171 -4.03 -10.61 -17.01
CA THR A 171 -3.87 -9.45 -17.89
C THR A 171 -4.88 -8.33 -17.67
N GLU A 172 -6.07 -8.63 -17.15
CA GLU A 172 -7.17 -7.67 -16.98
C GLU A 172 -6.93 -6.63 -15.88
N LEU A 173 -6.02 -6.86 -14.93
CA LEU A 173 -5.79 -5.95 -13.79
C LEU A 173 -4.49 -5.12 -13.90
N LYS A 174 -3.71 -5.28 -14.98
CA LYS A 174 -2.34 -4.74 -15.05
C LYS A 174 -2.27 -3.23 -14.86
N ARG A 175 -3.18 -2.48 -15.47
CA ARG A 175 -3.33 -1.02 -15.29
C ARG A 175 -4.77 -0.63 -15.50
N PHE A 176 -5.33 0.13 -14.58
CA PHE A 176 -6.66 0.73 -14.73
C PHE A 176 -6.67 2.13 -14.13
N VAL A 177 -7.56 2.98 -14.65
CA VAL A 177 -7.81 4.31 -14.10
C VAL A 177 -9.17 4.26 -13.43
N VAL A 178 -9.22 4.73 -12.18
CA VAL A 178 -10.48 4.96 -11.49
C VAL A 178 -10.74 6.46 -11.53
N SER A 179 -11.77 6.87 -12.26
CA SER A 179 -12.25 8.24 -12.35
C SER A 179 -13.52 8.41 -11.53
N ARG A 180 -13.85 9.67 -11.20
CA ARG A 180 -15.15 10.03 -10.61
C ARG A 180 -16.28 9.95 -11.63
#